data_AF-A0A6S6RVA7-F1
#
_entry.id   AF-A0A6S6RVA7-F1
#
_cell.length_a   1.000
_cell.length_b   1.000
_cell.length_c   1.000
_cell.angle_alpha   90.00
_cell.angle_beta   90.00
_cell.angle_gamma   90.00
#
_symmetry.space_group_name_H-M   'P 1'
#
loop_
_entity.id
_entity.type
_entity.pdbx_description
1 polymer ?
#
loop_
_entity_poly.entity_id
_entity_poly.type
_entity_poly.pdbx_seq_one_letter_code
_entity_poly.pdbx_strand_id
1 'polypeptide(L)'
;MAFLAVHPDYRNLSRGEKLLKHITLQSKNLNLEKLFVLTTRSNHWFLERGFFAAKVDMLPIKKQGLYNYQRYLKILILNIK
;
A
#
# COMPACT_ATOMS: atom_id res chain seq x y z
N MET A 1 10.04 -8.72 5.22
CA MET A 1 9.01 -8.72 4.16
C MET A 1 7.65 -8.64 4.83
N ALA A 2 6.69 -7.87 4.31
CA ALA A 2 5.32 -7.80 4.83
C ALA A 2 4.34 -8.01 3.67
N PHE A 3 3.45 -9.00 3.79
CA PHE A 3 2.45 -9.34 2.78
C PHE A 3 1.06 -9.21 3.41
N LEU A 4 0.22 -8.38 2.80
CA LEU A 4 -1.20 -8.32 3.12
C LEU A 4 -1.95 -9.23 2.13
N ALA A 5 -2.36 -10.40 2.60
CA ALA A 5 -3.17 -11.33 1.82
C ALA A 5 -4.61 -11.30 2.35
N VAL A 6 -5.57 -10.96 1.48
CA VAL A 6 -7.00 -11.12 1.76
C VAL A 6 -7.51 -12.15 0.76
N HIS A 7 -8.11 -13.22 1.26
CA HIS A 7 -8.65 -14.31 0.45
C HIS A 7 -9.71 -13.76 -0.54
N PRO A 8 -9.74 -14.23 -1.82
CA PRO A 8 -10.52 -13.62 -2.90
C PRO A 8 -12.03 -13.48 -2.63
N ASP A 9 -12.61 -14.39 -1.84
CA ASP A 9 -14.02 -14.33 -1.41
C ASP A 9 -14.34 -13.21 -0.40
N TYR A 10 -13.32 -12.57 0.19
CA TYR A 10 -13.49 -11.60 1.28
C TYR A 10 -13.28 -10.16 0.83
N ARG A 11 -13.26 -9.91 -0.49
CA ARG A 11 -13.12 -8.57 -1.08
C ARG A 11 -14.24 -7.60 -0.68
N ASN A 12 -15.41 -8.09 -0.30
CA ASN A 12 -16.60 -7.27 -0.01
C ASN A 12 -16.89 -7.02 1.48
N LEU A 13 -16.12 -7.56 2.43
CA LEU A 13 -16.55 -7.67 3.84
C LEU A 13 -15.96 -6.64 4.81
N SER A 14 -15.61 -5.43 4.36
CA SER A 14 -15.11 -4.34 5.24
C SER A 14 -13.84 -4.66 6.06
N ARG A 15 -13.22 -5.84 5.86
CA ARG A 15 -12.03 -6.29 6.60
C ARG A 15 -10.75 -5.64 6.07
N GLY A 16 -10.64 -5.47 4.75
CA GLY A 16 -9.54 -4.73 4.14
C GLY A 16 -9.47 -3.29 4.64
N GLU A 17 -10.61 -2.66 4.87
CA GLU A 17 -10.68 -1.32 5.45
C GLU A 17 -10.30 -1.29 6.93
N LYS A 18 -10.80 -2.24 7.74
CA LYS A 18 -10.38 -2.35 9.15
C LYS A 18 -8.88 -2.54 9.27
N LEU A 19 -8.30 -3.38 8.42
CA LEU A 19 -6.88 -3.67 8.43
C LEU A 19 -6.06 -2.46 7.96
N LEU A 20 -6.50 -1.77 6.91
CA LEU A 20 -5.89 -0.52 6.48
C LEU A 20 -5.93 0.54 7.59
N LYS A 21 -7.09 0.74 8.24
CA LYS A 21 -7.25 1.66 9.37
C LYS A 21 -6.30 1.30 10.51
N HIS A 22 -6.19 0.02 10.85
CA HIS A 22 -5.28 -0.45 11.89
C HIS A 22 -3.81 -0.15 11.54
N ILE A 23 -3.38 -0.45 10.32
CA ILE A 23 -2.02 -0.15 9.85
C ILE A 23 -1.75 1.36 9.86
N THR A 24 -2.71 2.18 9.41
CA THR A 24 -2.57 3.64 9.44
C THR A 24 -2.41 4.17 10.85
N LEU A 25 -3.23 3.68 11.80
CA LEU A 25 -3.14 4.09 13.20
C LEU A 25 -1.79 3.72 13.81
N GLN A 26 -1.34 2.47 13.60
CA GLN A 26 -0.02 2.00 14.04
C GLN A 26 1.10 2.84 13.42
N SER A 27 0.98 3.18 12.14
CA SER A 27 2.01 3.94 11.42
C SER A 27 2.08 5.39 11.91
N LYS A 28 0.93 6.00 12.26
CA LYS A 28 0.89 7.30 12.93
C LYS A 28 1.59 7.26 14.29
N ASN A 29 1.34 6.22 15.09
CA ASN A 29 2.02 6.03 16.38
C ASN A 29 3.54 5.85 16.22
N LEU A 30 3.98 5.27 15.10
CA LEU A 30 5.39 5.11 14.74
C LEU A 30 6.00 6.36 14.07
N ASN A 31 5.29 7.50 14.03
CA ASN A 31 5.70 8.74 13.36
C ASN A 31 6.07 8.54 11.87
N LEU A 32 5.42 7.59 11.20
CA LEU A 32 5.58 7.38 9.76
C LEU A 32 4.74 8.40 8.99
N GLU A 33 5.31 9.01 7.97
CA GLU A 33 4.62 10.05 7.18
C GLU A 33 3.82 9.48 6.00
N LYS A 34 4.23 8.31 5.50
CA LYS A 34 3.72 7.74 4.24
C LYS A 34 3.60 6.22 4.32
N LEU A 35 2.54 5.71 3.71
CA LEU A 35 2.31 4.28 3.48
C LEU A 35 2.51 3.94 2.00
N PHE A 36 3.14 2.81 1.74
CA PHE A 36 3.41 2.32 0.38
C PHE A 36 2.71 0.97 0.18
N VAL A 37 1.99 0.83 -0.93
CA VAL A 37 1.31 -0.40 -1.33
C VAL A 37 1.79 -0.81 -2.72
N LEU A 38 2.06 -2.10 -2.86
CA LEU A 38 2.48 -2.75 -4.10
C LEU A 38 1.37 -3.72 -4.50
N THR A 39 0.66 -3.45 -5.60
CA THR A 39 -0.46 -4.29 -6.03
C THR A 39 -0.43 -4.54 -7.54
N THR A 40 -0.85 -5.73 -7.95
CA THR A 40 -0.99 -6.11 -9.38
C THR A 40 -2.43 -5.99 -9.88
N ARG A 41 -3.45 -6.06 -9.00
CA ARG A 41 -4.84 -6.30 -9.43
C ARG A 41 -5.94 -5.45 -8.78
N SER A 42 -5.62 -4.53 -7.86
CA SER A 42 -6.67 -3.80 -7.12
C SER A 42 -6.35 -2.34 -6.86
N ASN A 43 -6.14 -1.55 -7.93
CA ASN A 43 -5.81 -0.13 -7.79
C ASN A 43 -6.99 0.74 -7.37
N HIS A 44 -8.19 0.50 -7.90
CA HIS A 44 -9.34 1.41 -7.75
C HIS A 44 -9.73 1.61 -6.28
N TRP A 45 -9.79 0.53 -5.50
CA TRP A 45 -10.12 0.55 -4.08
C TRP A 45 -9.18 1.42 -3.23
N PHE A 46 -7.89 1.45 -3.58
CA PHE A 46 -6.90 2.30 -2.92
C PHE A 46 -7.01 3.76 -3.37
N LEU A 47 -7.24 4.01 -4.66
CA LEU A 47 -7.41 5.37 -5.18
C LEU A 47 -8.58 6.09 -4.50
N GLU A 48 -9.72 5.42 -4.33
CA GLU A 48 -10.89 5.93 -3.59
C GLU A 48 -10.59 6.27 -2.12
N ARG A 49 -9.54 5.65 -1.55
CA ARG A 49 -9.12 5.84 -0.15
C ARG A 49 -7.98 6.85 0.00
N GLY A 50 -7.71 7.64 -1.05
CA GLY A 50 -6.71 8.70 -1.05
C GLY A 50 -5.29 8.23 -1.38
N PHE A 51 -5.12 6.98 -1.81
CA PHE A 51 -3.84 6.59 -2.38
C PHE A 51 -3.68 7.21 -3.76
N PHE A 52 -2.46 7.57 -4.12
CA PHE A 52 -2.11 8.03 -5.46
C PHE A 52 -1.07 7.12 -6.09
N ALA A 53 -1.10 7.01 -7.42
CA ALA A 53 -0.10 6.27 -8.17
C ALA A 53 1.26 6.97 -8.04
N ALA A 54 2.28 6.20 -7.67
CA ALA A 54 3.65 6.68 -7.54
C ALA A 54 4.58 5.87 -8.44
N LYS A 55 5.71 6.49 -8.79
CA LYS A 55 6.81 5.81 -9.49
C LYS A 55 7.79 5.21 -8.48
N VAL A 56 8.61 4.28 -8.97
CA VAL A 56 9.70 3.65 -8.19
C VAL A 56 10.59 4.71 -7.55
N ASP A 57 10.79 5.83 -8.23
CA ASP A 57 11.63 6.96 -7.79
C ASP A 57 11.13 7.61 -6.48
N MET A 58 9.85 7.45 -6.12
CA MET A 58 9.30 7.93 -4.84
C MET A 58 9.45 6.92 -3.69
N LEU A 59 9.95 5.71 -3.95
CA LEU A 59 10.29 4.78 -2.88
C LEU A 59 11.56 5.26 -2.16
N PRO A 60 11.72 4.95 -0.87
CA PRO A 60 13.00 5.16 -0.18
C PRO A 60 14.14 4.46 -0.94
N ILE A 61 15.32 5.07 -1.02
CA ILE A 61 16.49 4.55 -1.77
C ILE A 61 16.77 3.07 -1.47
N LYS A 62 16.62 2.66 -0.20
CA LYS A 62 16.78 1.26 0.24
C LYS A 62 15.79 0.28 -0.41
N LYS A 63 14.60 0.75 -0.80
CA LYS A 63 13.54 -0.04 -1.47
C LYS A 63 13.58 0.09 -2.99
N GLN A 64 14.22 1.13 -3.55
CA GLN A 64 14.41 1.27 -5.00
C GLN A 64 15.26 0.12 -5.55
N GLY A 65 16.38 -0.22 -4.89
CA GLY A 65 17.27 -1.31 -5.33
C GLY A 65 16.66 -2.72 -5.21
N LEU A 66 15.62 -2.88 -4.38
CA LEU A 66 14.87 -4.14 -4.22
C LEU A 66 13.65 -4.22 -5.13
N TYR A 67 13.37 -3.16 -5.88
CA TYR A 67 12.20 -3.11 -6.73
C TYR A 67 12.45 -3.90 -8.00
N ASN A 68 11.84 -5.10 -8.09
CA ASN A 68 12.00 -5.96 -9.24
C ASN A 68 11.11 -5.45 -10.39
N TYR A 69 11.70 -4.68 -11.31
CA TYR A 69 11.04 -4.11 -12.49
C TYR A 69 10.35 -5.17 -13.37
N GLN A 70 10.76 -6.43 -13.29
CA GLN A 70 10.14 -7.54 -14.04
C GLN A 70 8.68 -7.80 -13.64
N ARG A 71 8.23 -7.35 -12.46
CA ARG A 71 6.88 -7.65 -11.96
C ARG A 71 5.81 -6.61 -12.31
N TYR A 72 6.13 -5.50 -12.98
CA TYR A 72 5.17 -4.46 -13.37
C TYR A 72 4.13 -4.12 -12.28
N LEU A 73 4.57 -4.09 -11.01
CA LEU A 73 3.69 -3.84 -9.87
C LEU A 73 3.30 -2.36 -9.87
N LYS A 74 2.02 -2.03 -9.68
CA LYS A 74 1.65 -0.62 -9.52
C LYS A 74 1.95 -0.20 -8.08
N ILE A 75 2.70 0.90 -7.93
CA ILE A 75 3.01 1.48 -6.61
C ILE A 75 1.97 2.53 -6.30
N LEU A 76 1.40 2.44 -5.10
CA LEU A 76 0.43 3.39 -4.57
C LEU A 76 0.95 3.93 -3.25
N ILE A 77 0.82 5.24 -3.04
CA ILE A 77 1.25 5.92 -1.82
C ILE A 77 0.06 6.60 -1.17
N LEU A 78 -0.04 6.52 0.16
CA LEU A 78 -0.94 7.31 0.98
C LEU A 78 -0.11 8.16 1.95
N ASN A 79 -0.38 9.46 1.98
CA ASN A 79 0.17 10.32 3.02
C ASN A 79 -0.73 10.21 4.27
N ILE A 80 -0.12 9.90 5.41
CA ILE A 80 -0.82 9.69 6.69
C ILE A 80 -0.47 10.76 7.73
N LYS A 81 0.28 11.78 7.33
CA LYS A 81 0.61 12.95 8.14
C LYS A 81 -0.55 13.95 8.15
#